data_AF-A0A852BJM6-F1
#
_entry.id   AF-A0A852BJM6-F1
#
_cell.length_a   1.000
_cell.length_b   1.000
_cell.length_c   1.000
_cell.angle_alpha   90.00
_cell.angle_beta   90.00
_cell.angle_gamma   90.00
#
_symmetry.space_group_name_H-M   'P 1'
#
loop_
_entity.id
_entity.type
_entity.pdbx_description
1 polymer ?
#
loop_
_entity_poly.entity_id
_entity_poly.type
_entity_poly.pdbx_seq_one_letter_code
_entity_poly.pdbx_strand_id
1 'polypeptide(L)'
;VLATMRDLSRRGPLEAAAGATLGDTLRILRLDVTSDSSVAECLQGVPGGRVDVVVNNAGVGLVGPLESASGPQVQRVFDTNVFGVLRLAQALLPQMKQRRSGHIVVVSSVMGLQGVVFNDIYAASKFAVEGLCESLAVQLLQFNV
;
A
#
# COMPACT_ATOMS: atom_id res chain seq x y z
N VAL A 1 -10.66 7.65 -9.93
CA VAL A 1 -9.64 6.65 -9.51
C VAL A 1 -8.26 7.19 -9.84
N LEU A 2 -7.35 7.19 -8.86
CA LEU A 2 -5.92 7.43 -9.10
C LEU A 2 -5.22 6.08 -8.99
N ALA A 3 -4.90 5.48 -10.14
CA ALA A 3 -4.18 4.21 -10.19
C ALA A 3 -2.69 4.51 -10.15
N THR A 4 -2.00 4.04 -9.11
CA THR A 4 -0.59 4.36 -8.93
C THR A 4 0.31 3.20 -9.29
N MET A 5 1.50 3.48 -9.82
CA MET A 5 2.53 2.47 -10.01
C MET A 5 3.94 3.03 -9.80
N ARG A 6 4.86 2.15 -9.37
CA ARG A 6 6.26 2.52 -9.11
C ARG A 6 6.99 2.93 -10.38
N ASP A 7 6.76 2.19 -11.46
CA ASP A 7 7.41 2.36 -12.75
C ASP A 7 6.37 2.57 -13.85
N LEU A 8 6.31 3.81 -14.35
CA LEU A 8 5.37 4.21 -15.40
C LEU A 8 5.66 3.57 -16.74
N SER A 9 6.87 3.02 -16.98
CA SER A 9 7.15 2.31 -18.23
C SER A 9 6.28 1.06 -18.41
N ARG A 10 5.71 0.54 -17.30
CA ARG A 10 4.87 -0.67 -17.27
C ARG A 10 3.36 -0.38 -17.36
N ARG A 11 2.95 0.84 -17.68
CA ARG A 11 1.54 1.26 -17.67
C ARG A 11 0.67 0.67 -18.78
N GLY A 12 1.26 0.19 -19.87
CA GLY A 12 0.55 -0.24 -21.08
C GLY A 12 -0.65 -1.19 -20.84
N PRO A 13 -0.50 -2.29 -20.07
CA PRO A 13 -1.62 -3.17 -19.78
C PRO A 13 -2.78 -2.49 -19.02
N LEU A 14 -2.46 -1.56 -18.11
CA LEU A 14 -3.48 -0.80 -17.39
C LEU A 14 -4.18 0.21 -18.30
N GLU A 15 -3.44 0.88 -19.18
CA GLU A 15 -4.02 1.80 -20.17
C GLU A 15 -4.97 1.06 -21.12
N ALA A 16 -4.56 -0.11 -21.61
CA ALA A 16 -5.39 -0.97 -22.44
C ALA A 16 -6.67 -1.43 -21.71
N ALA A 17 -6.55 -1.84 -20.44
CA ALA A 17 -7.69 -2.27 -19.63
C ALA A 17 -8.62 -1.10 -19.25
N ALA A 18 -8.07 0.10 -19.03
CA ALA A 18 -8.83 1.29 -18.65
C ALA A 18 -9.68 1.81 -19.82
N GLY A 19 -9.21 1.70 -21.06
CA GLY A 19 -9.93 2.14 -22.26
C GLY A 19 -10.40 3.59 -22.13
N ALA A 20 -11.69 3.81 -22.36
CA ALA A 20 -12.29 5.15 -22.32
C ALA A 20 -12.29 5.83 -20.93
N THR A 21 -12.05 5.08 -19.84
CA THR A 21 -11.97 5.68 -18.49
C THR A 21 -10.66 6.42 -18.26
N LEU A 22 -9.62 6.14 -19.05
CA LEU A 22 -8.31 6.78 -18.92
C LEU A 22 -8.40 8.27 -19.30
N GLY A 23 -7.96 9.14 -18.39
CA GLY A 23 -8.01 10.59 -18.55
C GLY A 23 -9.31 11.24 -18.07
N ASP A 24 -10.39 10.47 -17.98
CA ASP A 24 -11.70 10.90 -17.44
C ASP A 24 -11.83 10.51 -15.96
N THR A 25 -12.25 9.28 -15.70
CA THR A 25 -12.50 8.77 -14.34
C THR A 25 -11.32 8.00 -13.75
N LEU A 26 -10.32 7.63 -14.55
CA LEU A 26 -9.08 6.99 -14.14
C LEU A 26 -7.86 7.80 -14.60
N ARG A 27 -6.95 8.09 -13.68
CA ARG A 27 -5.64 8.68 -13.98
C ARG A 27 -4.53 7.81 -13.42
N ILE A 28 -3.42 7.73 -14.14
CA ILE A 28 -2.23 6.98 -13.71
C ILE A 28 -1.22 7.95 -13.12
N LEU A 29 -0.78 7.70 -11.88
CA LEU A 29 0.26 8.47 -11.21
C LEU A 29 1.45 7.58 -10.83
N ARG A 30 2.63 8.19 -10.68
CA ARG A 30 3.79 7.50 -10.12
C ARG A 30 3.66 7.48 -8.59
N LEU A 31 3.92 6.32 -7.98
CA LEU A 31 4.07 6.17 -6.54
C LEU A 31 5.04 5.03 -6.23
N ASP A 32 6.15 5.37 -5.57
CA ASP A 32 6.98 4.40 -4.87
C ASP A 32 6.71 4.47 -3.36
N VAL A 33 6.05 3.46 -2.83
CA VAL A 33 5.70 3.39 -1.40
C VAL A 33 6.92 3.25 -0.48
N THR A 34 8.11 2.98 -1.03
CA THR A 34 9.35 2.95 -0.26
C THR A 34 10.04 4.33 -0.16
N SER A 35 9.42 5.40 -0.68
CA SER A 35 9.99 6.74 -0.74
C SER A 35 9.01 7.79 -0.22
N ASP A 36 9.38 8.49 0.85
CA ASP A 36 8.57 9.55 1.44
C ASP A 36 8.33 10.70 0.46
N SER A 37 9.35 11.06 -0.33
CA SER A 37 9.22 12.09 -1.37
C SER A 37 8.25 11.65 -2.46
N SER A 38 8.32 10.39 -2.91
CA SER A 38 7.37 9.89 -3.91
C SER A 38 5.94 9.86 -3.40
N VAL A 39 5.72 9.55 -2.12
CA VAL A 39 4.39 9.63 -1.48
C VAL A 39 3.90 11.07 -1.47
N ALA A 40 4.73 12.02 -1.02
CA ALA A 40 4.37 13.42 -0.97
C ALA A 40 4.03 13.99 -2.35
N GLU A 41 4.86 13.73 -3.36
CA GLU A 41 4.63 14.14 -4.76
C GLU A 41 3.34 13.55 -5.32
N CYS A 42 3.07 12.26 -5.07
CA CYS A 42 1.84 11.62 -5.51
C CYS A 42 0.60 12.26 -4.88
N LEU A 43 0.67 12.62 -3.59
CA LEU A 43 -0.45 13.26 -2.88
C LEU A 43 -0.71 14.69 -3.35
N GLN A 44 0.33 15.42 -3.80
CA GLN A 44 0.16 16.72 -4.46
C GLN A 44 -0.61 16.61 -5.79
N GLY A 45 -0.51 15.45 -6.46
CA GLY A 45 -1.26 15.15 -7.68
C GLY A 45 -2.75 14.82 -7.45
N VAL A 46 -3.22 14.74 -6.20
CA VAL A 46 -4.61 14.43 -5.87
C VAL A 46 -5.49 15.67 -6.07
N PRO A 47 -6.53 15.63 -6.93
CA PRO A 47 -7.45 16.75 -7.12
C PRO A 47 -8.11 17.17 -5.80
N GLY A 48 -7.92 18.44 -5.43
CA GLY A 48 -8.45 18.98 -4.16
C GLY A 48 -7.79 18.40 -2.91
N GLY A 49 -6.69 17.65 -3.02
CA GLY A 49 -5.92 17.08 -1.91
C GLY A 49 -6.67 16.02 -1.08
N ARG A 50 -7.89 15.65 -1.47
CA ARG A 50 -8.78 14.78 -0.70
C ARG A 50 -8.71 13.35 -1.22
N VAL A 51 -8.40 12.42 -0.32
CA VAL A 51 -8.44 10.97 -0.59
C VAL A 51 -9.52 10.33 0.27
N ASP A 52 -10.65 9.97 -0.31
CA ASP A 52 -11.75 9.31 0.40
C ASP A 52 -11.45 7.84 0.70
N VAL A 53 -10.80 7.14 -0.23
CA VAL A 53 -10.43 5.73 -0.10
C VAL A 53 -8.99 5.54 -0.53
N VAL A 54 -8.20 4.86 0.29
CA VAL A 54 -6.86 4.38 -0.09
C VAL A 54 -6.85 2.85 -0.09
N VAL A 55 -6.31 2.27 -1.16
CA VAL A 55 -6.13 0.82 -1.30
C VAL A 55 -4.64 0.51 -1.28
N ASN A 56 -4.13 0.08 -0.14
CA ASN A 56 -2.74 -0.35 0.04
C ASN A 56 -2.54 -1.74 -0.57
N ASN A 57 -2.23 -1.79 -1.86
CA ASN A 57 -2.04 -3.03 -2.62
C ASN A 57 -0.57 -3.35 -2.96
N ALA A 58 0.32 -2.36 -2.94
CA ALA A 58 1.72 -2.59 -3.30
C ALA A 58 2.34 -3.68 -2.40
N GLY A 59 2.90 -4.71 -3.02
CA GLY A 59 3.49 -5.83 -2.30
C GLY A 59 4.53 -6.59 -3.12
N VAL A 60 5.48 -7.19 -2.42
CA VAL A 60 6.50 -8.08 -2.98
C VAL A 60 6.54 -9.37 -2.17
N GLY A 61 6.57 -10.49 -2.88
CA GLY A 61 6.81 -11.81 -2.30
C GLY A 61 8.30 -12.12 -2.17
N LEU A 62 8.61 -13.06 -1.30
CA LEU A 62 9.92 -13.70 -1.21
C LEU A 62 9.68 -15.16 -0.82
N VAL A 63 10.16 -16.06 -1.68
CA VAL A 63 9.98 -17.50 -1.53
C VAL A 63 11.34 -18.18 -1.60
N GLY A 64 11.64 -19.05 -0.65
CA GLY A 64 12.85 -19.87 -0.62
C GLY A 64 13.26 -20.29 0.79
N PRO A 65 14.32 -21.10 0.92
CA PRO A 65 14.92 -21.41 2.21
C PRO A 65 15.37 -20.13 2.93
N LEU A 66 15.10 -20.03 4.23
CA LEU A 66 15.35 -18.82 5.01
C LEU A 66 16.83 -18.41 4.97
N GLU A 67 17.74 -19.37 5.07
CA GLU A 67 19.19 -19.17 5.04
C GLU A 67 19.72 -18.64 3.70
N SER A 68 18.92 -18.69 2.63
CA SER A 68 19.25 -18.12 1.32
C SER A 68 18.76 -16.68 1.13
N ALA A 69 17.93 -16.17 2.05
CA ALA A 69 17.40 -14.81 1.96
C ALA A 69 18.47 -13.78 2.33
N SER A 70 18.86 -12.95 1.36
CA SER A 70 19.81 -11.87 1.63
C SER A 70 19.15 -10.73 2.41
N GLY A 71 19.93 -10.03 3.24
CA GLY A 71 19.47 -8.84 3.96
C GLY A 71 18.76 -7.80 3.07
N PRO A 72 19.27 -7.47 1.87
CA PRO A 72 18.60 -6.57 0.94
C PRO A 72 17.23 -7.07 0.43
N GLN A 73 17.06 -8.38 0.24
CA GLN A 73 15.76 -8.95 -0.13
C GLN A 73 14.77 -8.84 1.03
N VAL A 74 15.21 -9.19 2.24
CA VAL A 74 14.38 -9.07 3.46
C VAL A 74 13.94 -7.62 3.67
N GLN A 75 14.88 -6.68 3.61
CA GLN A 75 14.59 -5.25 3.74
C GLN A 75 13.55 -4.81 2.70
N ARG A 76 13.72 -5.17 1.42
CA ARG A 76 12.79 -4.79 0.34
C ARG A 76 11.36 -5.26 0.59
N VAL A 77 11.20 -6.49 1.12
CA VAL A 77 9.88 -7.04 1.46
C VAL A 77 9.21 -6.19 2.55
N PHE A 78 9.91 -5.92 3.65
CA PHE A 78 9.36 -5.10 4.73
C PHE A 78 9.14 -3.64 4.32
N ASP A 79 10.06 -3.05 3.57
CA ASP A 79 9.93 -1.66 3.12
C ASP A 79 8.70 -1.44 2.23
N THR A 80 8.41 -2.41 1.36
CA THR A 80 7.23 -2.32 0.49
C THR A 80 5.96 -2.71 1.25
N ASN A 81 5.96 -3.88 1.90
CA ASN A 81 4.73 -4.50 2.41
C ASN A 81 4.27 -3.88 3.73
N VAL A 82 5.20 -3.41 4.57
CA VAL A 82 4.90 -2.91 5.92
C VAL A 82 5.09 -1.41 5.96
N PHE A 83 6.31 -0.92 5.71
CA PHE A 83 6.61 0.51 5.81
C PHE A 83 5.90 1.32 4.73
N GLY A 84 5.65 0.75 3.55
CA GLY A 84 4.82 1.38 2.53
C GLY A 84 3.38 1.66 2.99
N VAL A 85 2.75 0.69 3.68
CA VAL A 85 1.42 0.85 4.27
C VAL A 85 1.46 1.92 5.36
N LEU A 86 2.48 1.87 6.22
CA LEU A 86 2.66 2.84 7.31
C LEU A 86 2.81 4.27 6.78
N ARG A 87 3.66 4.50 5.77
CA ARG A 87 3.89 5.82 5.17
C ARG A 87 2.59 6.41 4.60
N LEU A 88 1.82 5.61 3.85
CA LEU A 88 0.54 6.07 3.30
C LEU A 88 -0.49 6.33 4.39
N ALA A 89 -0.60 5.46 5.39
CA ALA A 89 -1.49 5.67 6.52
C ALA A 89 -1.12 6.96 7.29
N GLN A 90 0.15 7.17 7.61
CA GLN A 90 0.64 8.38 8.29
C GLN A 90 0.34 9.66 7.49
N ALA A 91 0.49 9.61 6.17
CA ALA A 91 0.22 10.77 5.32
C ALA A 91 -1.27 11.11 5.19
N LEU A 92 -2.16 10.11 5.23
CA LEU A 92 -3.59 10.28 4.96
C LEU A 92 -4.45 10.37 6.23
N LEU A 93 -4.03 9.75 7.33
CA LEU A 93 -4.82 9.70 8.56
C LEU A 93 -5.14 11.08 9.16
N PRO A 94 -4.23 12.09 9.18
CA PRO A 94 -4.55 13.39 9.74
C PRO A 94 -5.79 14.03 9.09
N GLN A 95 -5.83 14.04 7.76
CA GLN A 95 -6.97 14.62 7.01
C GLN A 95 -8.24 13.76 7.12
N MET A 96 -8.12 12.42 7.19
CA MET A 96 -9.26 11.51 7.40
C MET A 96 -9.88 11.71 8.80
N LYS A 97 -9.04 11.80 9.83
CA LYS A 97 -9.45 12.06 11.21
C LYS A 97 -10.13 13.42 11.37
N GLN A 98 -9.57 14.47 10.77
CA GLN A 98 -10.12 15.83 10.85
C GLN A 98 -11.56 15.90 10.32
N ARG A 99 -11.84 15.24 9.18
CA ARG A 99 -13.17 15.22 8.57
C ARG A 99 -14.07 14.08 9.05
N ARG A 100 -13.55 13.21 9.93
CA ARG A 100 -14.20 12.00 10.46
C ARG A 100 -14.82 11.11 9.37
N SER A 101 -14.07 10.91 8.30
CA SER A 101 -14.51 10.12 7.14
C SER A 101 -13.30 9.68 6.32
N GLY A 102 -13.28 8.42 5.91
CA GLY A 102 -12.28 7.86 5.01
C GLY A 102 -12.32 6.34 5.08
N HIS A 103 -11.70 5.66 4.13
CA HIS A 103 -11.53 4.22 4.17
C HIS A 103 -10.10 3.83 3.82
N ILE A 104 -9.51 2.98 4.66
CA ILE A 104 -8.21 2.37 4.40
C ILE A 104 -8.44 0.88 4.16
N VAL A 105 -8.23 0.45 2.92
CA VAL A 105 -8.26 -0.96 2.53
C VAL A 105 -6.83 -1.44 2.37
N VAL A 106 -6.48 -2.56 3.00
CA VAL A 106 -5.13 -3.13 2.90
C VAL A 106 -5.20 -4.53 2.32
N VAL A 107 -4.45 -4.79 1.25
CA VAL A 107 -4.39 -6.11 0.61
C VAL A 107 -3.36 -6.96 1.34
N SER A 108 -3.85 -7.77 2.27
CA SER A 108 -3.04 -8.73 3.03
C SER A 108 -2.90 -10.06 2.27
N SER A 109 -2.89 -11.19 2.99
CA SER A 109 -2.78 -12.54 2.45
C SER A 109 -3.31 -13.56 3.47
N VAL A 110 -3.66 -14.76 3.01
CA VAL A 110 -3.80 -15.93 3.89
C VAL A 110 -2.52 -16.14 4.73
N MET A 111 -1.35 -15.79 4.18
CA MET A 111 -0.08 -15.86 4.90
C MET A 111 0.09 -14.76 5.98
N GLY A 112 -0.86 -13.84 6.13
CA GLY A 112 -0.96 -12.97 7.30
C GLY A 112 -1.68 -13.63 8.49
N LEU A 113 -2.31 -14.79 8.26
CA LEU A 113 -3.07 -15.55 9.26
C LEU A 113 -2.40 -16.88 9.63
N GLN A 114 -1.58 -17.44 8.74
CA GLN A 114 -0.84 -18.68 8.97
C GLN A 114 0.50 -18.71 8.25
N GLY A 115 1.46 -19.45 8.80
CA GLY A 115 2.74 -19.71 8.14
C GLY A 115 2.59 -20.69 6.98
N VAL A 116 3.38 -20.50 5.93
CA VAL A 116 3.49 -21.44 4.79
C VAL A 116 4.97 -21.68 4.53
N VAL A 117 5.34 -22.94 4.29
CA VAL A 117 6.73 -23.36 4.06
C VAL A 117 7.39 -22.52 2.97
N PHE A 118 8.65 -22.13 3.18
CA PHE A 118 9.47 -21.27 2.31
C PHE A 118 8.95 -19.84 2.10
N ASN A 119 7.97 -19.38 2.87
CA ASN A 119 7.42 -18.01 2.77
C ASN A 119 7.71 -17.20 4.04
N ASP A 120 8.71 -17.57 4.83
CA ASP A 120 8.96 -17.08 6.18
C ASP A 120 8.94 -15.55 6.28
N ILE A 121 9.69 -14.88 5.41
CA ILE A 121 9.82 -13.41 5.38
C ILE A 121 8.55 -12.74 4.85
N TYR A 122 7.94 -13.32 3.82
CA TYR A 122 6.70 -12.77 3.25
C TYR A 122 5.54 -12.89 4.24
N ALA A 123 5.35 -14.06 4.85
CA ALA A 123 4.37 -14.30 5.89
C ALA A 123 4.59 -13.36 7.07
N ALA A 124 5.82 -13.24 7.57
CA ALA A 124 6.16 -12.27 8.63
C ALA A 124 5.73 -10.84 8.27
N SER A 125 5.97 -10.39 7.04
CA SER A 125 5.53 -9.06 6.59
C SER A 125 4.00 -8.91 6.55
N LYS A 126 3.26 -9.97 6.23
CA LYS A 126 1.79 -9.94 6.18
C LYS A 126 1.16 -10.03 7.57
N PHE A 127 1.72 -10.81 8.49
CA PHE A 127 1.35 -10.78 9.91
C PHE A 127 1.58 -9.40 10.52
N ALA A 128 2.70 -8.74 10.19
CA ALA A 128 2.96 -7.39 10.67
C ALA A 128 1.89 -6.39 10.19
N VAL A 129 1.40 -6.55 8.95
CA VAL A 129 0.31 -5.72 8.41
C VAL A 129 -1.02 -6.01 9.12
N GLU A 130 -1.36 -7.27 9.41
CA GLU A 130 -2.56 -7.60 10.18
C GLU A 130 -2.53 -6.93 11.57
N GLY A 131 -1.42 -7.09 12.32
CA GLY A 131 -1.28 -6.48 13.64
C GLY A 131 -1.34 -4.94 13.60
N LEU A 132 -0.76 -4.33 12.56
CA LEU A 132 -0.89 -2.88 12.33
C LEU A 132 -2.35 -2.48 12.08
N CYS A 133 -3.05 -3.19 11.20
CA CYS A 133 -4.43 -2.86 10.83
C CYS A 133 -5.40 -3.08 11.99
N GLU A 134 -5.26 -4.17 12.75
CA GLU A 134 -6.07 -4.44 13.94
C GLU A 134 -5.89 -3.34 14.99
N SER A 135 -4.63 -2.95 15.25
CA SER A 135 -4.31 -1.86 16.18
C SER A 135 -4.90 -0.52 15.72
N LEU A 136 -4.79 -0.19 14.43
CA LEU A 136 -5.37 1.02 13.86
C LEU A 136 -6.89 0.99 13.91
N ALA A 137 -7.54 -0.13 13.59
CA ALA A 137 -9.00 -0.23 13.57
C ALA A 137 -9.59 0.17 14.93
N VAL A 138 -9.05 -0.36 16.04
CA VAL A 138 -9.49 0.01 17.40
C VAL A 138 -9.33 1.50 17.64
N GLN A 139 -8.21 2.10 17.24
CA GLN A 139 -7.96 3.53 17.39
C GLN A 139 -8.92 4.39 16.56
N LEU A 140 -9.24 3.95 15.33
CA LEU A 140 -9.94 4.73 14.31
C LEU A 140 -11.46 4.68 14.42
N LEU A 141 -12.02 3.75 15.20
CA LEU A 141 -13.46 3.70 15.52
C LEU A 141 -14.01 5.06 15.99
N GLN A 142 -13.28 5.77 16.85
CA GLN A 142 -13.71 7.07 17.37
C GLN A 142 -13.69 8.17 16.28
N PHE A 143 -13.00 7.97 15.16
CA PHE A 143 -12.86 8.92 14.08
C PHE A 143 -13.75 8.62 12.88
N ASN A 144 -14.50 7.50 12.85
CA ASN A 144 -15.30 7.08 11.70
C ASN A 144 -14.44 6.98 10.41
N VAL A 145 -13.29 6.30 10.53
CA VAL A 145 -12.31 6.03 9.46
C VAL A 145 -11.99 4.54 9.46
#